data_AF-A0A348V6G2-F1
#
_entry.id   AF-A0A348V6G2-F1
#
_cell.length_a   1.000
_cell.length_b   1.000
_cell.length_c   1.000
_cell.angle_alpha   90.00
_cell.angle_beta   90.00
_cell.angle_gamma   90.00
#
_symmetry.space_group_name_H-M   'P 1'
#
loop_
_entity.id
_entity.type
_entity.pdbx_description
1 polymer ?
#
loop_
_entity_poly.entity_id
_entity_poly.type
_entity_poly.pdbx_seq_one_letter_code
_entity_poly.pdbx_strand_id
1 'polypeptide(L)'
;MKYKGTVYIRIGPRRGEANDEELRILREKSEVKSQTFDTTPCLHTTIDDLDLDLFKSGYLPKMVSANILKGDKREIKQQLASLKLFDPAQDCPTVAGILLIGKDPSHILFGAYIQYVEFAGKSITSKVINERQFSGNLITILKEIDYFIKYTIQKQRPVFVTVLREEMK
;
A
#
# COMPACT_ATOMS: atom_id res chain seq x y z
N MET A 1 8.08 20.65 -12.96
CA MET A 1 6.73 21.23 -13.12
C MET A 1 6.51 21.55 -14.58
N LYS A 2 5.41 21.06 -15.17
CA LYS A 2 4.98 21.43 -16.53
C LYS A 2 4.07 22.66 -16.41
N TYR A 3 4.28 23.69 -17.21
CA TYR A 3 3.37 24.83 -17.30
C TYR A 3 2.84 24.91 -18.73
N LYS A 4 1.50 24.83 -18.89
CA LYS A 4 0.83 24.81 -20.21
C LYS A 4 1.40 23.76 -21.19
N GLY A 5 1.79 22.59 -20.69
CA GLY A 5 2.34 21.51 -21.51
C GLY A 5 3.84 21.62 -21.82
N THR A 6 4.47 22.76 -21.54
CA THR A 6 5.89 23.01 -21.83
C THR A 6 6.74 22.95 -20.56
N VAL A 7 7.94 22.37 -20.67
CA VAL A 7 8.94 22.32 -19.60
C VAL A 7 10.02 23.35 -19.90
N TYR A 8 10.27 24.24 -18.93
CA TYR A 8 11.31 25.25 -19.05
C TYR A 8 12.50 24.90 -18.17
N ILE A 9 13.70 25.04 -18.72
CA ILE A 9 14.97 24.85 -18.01
C ILE A 9 15.76 26.14 -17.95
N ARG A 10 16.61 26.25 -16.93
CA ARG A 10 17.54 27.38 -16.78
C ARG A 10 18.83 27.06 -17.53
N ILE A 11 19.21 27.93 -18.47
CA ILE A 11 20.46 27.88 -19.22
C ILE A 11 21.25 29.14 -18.86
N GLY A 12 22.07 29.07 -17.81
CA GLY A 12 22.81 30.22 -17.29
C GLY A 12 21.87 31.36 -16.82
N PRO A 13 22.04 32.61 -17.32
CA PRO A 13 21.19 33.73 -16.94
C PRO A 13 19.79 33.72 -17.60
N ARG A 14 19.55 32.86 -18.60
CA ARG A 14 18.27 32.80 -19.34
C ARG A 14 17.46 31.54 -19.00
N ARG A 15 16.16 31.59 -19.30
CA ARG A 15 15.26 30.41 -19.32
C ARG A 15 14.97 30.02 -20.78
N GLY A 16 14.88 28.73 -21.06
CA GLY A 16 14.56 28.18 -22.38
C GLY A 16 13.64 26.97 -22.27
N GLU A 17 13.00 26.60 -23.37
CA GLU A 17 12.22 25.36 -23.47
C GLU A 17 13.18 24.17 -23.52
N ALA A 18 12.84 23.10 -22.80
CA ALA A 18 13.64 21.89 -22.78
C ALA A 18 13.49 21.13 -24.11
N ASN A 19 14.61 20.74 -24.71
CA ASN A 19 14.60 19.83 -25.86
C ASN A 19 14.35 18.36 -25.42
N ASP A 20 14.12 17.46 -26.38
CA ASP A 20 13.77 16.06 -26.08
C ASP A 20 14.87 15.30 -25.31
N GLU A 21 16.14 15.58 -25.57
CA GLU A 21 17.27 14.98 -24.84
C GLU A 21 17.37 15.54 -23.41
N GLU A 22 17.14 16.83 -23.21
CA GLU A 22 17.08 17.47 -21.89
C GLU A 22 15.88 16.98 -21.10
N LEU A 23 14.74 16.76 -21.75
CA LEU A 23 13.57 16.10 -21.17
C LEU A 23 13.88 14.66 -20.78
N ARG A 24 14.64 13.91 -21.59
CA ARG A 24 15.09 12.55 -21.27
C ARG A 24 16.02 12.56 -20.05
N ILE A 25 17.04 13.40 -20.06
CA ILE A 25 17.98 13.56 -18.93
C ILE A 25 17.25 14.04 -17.67
N LEU A 26 16.26 14.93 -17.79
CA LEU A 26 15.44 15.37 -16.67
C LEU A 26 14.55 14.25 -16.13
N ARG A 27 13.96 13.42 -17.01
CA ARG A 27 13.19 12.24 -16.59
C ARG A 27 14.07 11.24 -15.89
N GLU A 28 15.21 10.87 -16.48
CA GLU A 28 16.19 9.97 -15.88
C GLU A 28 16.69 10.51 -14.52
N LYS A 29 17.03 11.80 -14.43
CA LYS A 29 17.41 12.44 -13.15
C LYS A 29 16.26 12.53 -12.16
N SER A 30 15.02 12.69 -12.61
CA SER A 30 13.82 12.78 -11.75
C SER A 30 13.37 11.42 -11.25
N GLU A 31 13.48 10.37 -12.06
CA GLU A 31 13.24 8.97 -11.69
C GLU A 31 14.30 8.48 -10.70
N VAL A 32 15.54 8.97 -10.82
CA VAL A 32 16.61 8.75 -9.83
C VAL A 32 16.44 9.60 -8.55
N LYS A 33 15.70 10.73 -8.58
CA LYS A 33 15.55 11.64 -7.42
C LYS A 33 14.20 11.63 -6.71
N SER A 34 13.14 11.10 -7.29
CA SER A 34 11.82 11.14 -6.65
C SER A 34 11.58 9.81 -5.95
N GLN A 35 11.98 9.71 -4.68
CA GLN A 35 11.43 8.68 -3.80
C GLN A 35 9.91 8.77 -3.92
N THR A 36 9.29 7.69 -4.37
CA THR A 36 7.85 7.56 -4.31
C THR A 36 7.44 7.56 -2.84
N PHE A 37 6.26 8.07 -2.52
CA PHE A 37 5.87 8.31 -1.13
C PHE A 37 6.01 7.04 -0.26
N ASP A 38 5.69 5.88 -0.81
CA ASP A 38 5.83 4.55 -0.21
C ASP A 38 7.28 4.18 0.16
N THR A 39 8.27 4.69 -0.56
CA THR A 39 9.70 4.46 -0.28
C THR A 39 10.32 5.51 0.64
N THR A 40 9.55 6.54 1.04
CA THR A 40 10.01 7.57 1.97
C THR A 40 10.24 6.97 3.35
N PRO A 41 11.34 7.30 4.04
CA PRO A 41 11.56 6.88 5.43
C PRO A 41 10.53 7.51 6.38
N CYS A 42 10.02 6.71 7.31
CA CYS A 42 9.13 7.14 8.37
C CYS A 42 9.95 7.44 9.63
N LEU A 43 10.53 8.65 9.68
CA LEU A 43 11.61 9.04 10.60
C LEU A 43 11.29 8.90 12.11
N HIS A 44 10.01 8.81 12.50
CA HIS A 44 9.58 8.68 13.90
C HIS A 44 9.26 7.24 14.29
N THR A 45 9.65 6.27 13.45
CA THR A 45 9.38 4.85 13.65
C THR A 45 10.67 4.05 13.68
N THR A 46 10.59 2.87 14.27
CA THR A 46 11.70 1.95 14.42
C THR A 46 11.31 0.58 13.89
N ILE A 47 12.26 -0.34 13.87
CA ILE A 47 11.97 -1.74 13.50
C ILE A 47 10.94 -2.38 14.44
N ASP A 48 10.81 -1.91 15.68
CA ASP A 48 9.88 -2.46 16.67
C ASP A 48 8.41 -2.13 16.35
N ASP A 49 8.16 -1.16 15.48
CA ASP A 49 6.82 -0.85 14.98
C ASP A 49 6.36 -1.83 13.88
N LEU A 50 7.27 -2.69 13.39
CA LEU A 50 6.99 -3.70 12.39
C LEU A 50 6.69 -5.06 13.02
N ASP A 51 5.72 -5.77 12.44
CA ASP A 51 5.45 -7.17 12.72
C ASP A 51 6.43 -8.05 11.92
N LEU A 52 7.56 -8.37 12.55
CA LEU A 52 8.61 -9.17 11.93
C LEU A 52 8.20 -10.63 11.72
N ASP A 53 7.26 -11.15 12.52
CA ASP A 53 6.75 -12.51 12.37
C ASP A 53 5.85 -12.61 11.14
N LEU A 54 4.96 -11.62 10.95
CA LEU A 54 4.17 -11.48 9.73
C LEU A 54 5.05 -11.30 8.49
N PHE A 55 6.14 -10.54 8.61
CA PHE A 55 7.11 -10.40 7.52
C PHE A 55 7.76 -11.74 7.15
N LYS A 56 8.34 -12.45 8.13
CA LYS A 56 9.09 -13.70 7.90
C LYS A 56 8.20 -14.85 7.41
N SER A 57 7.03 -15.02 8.02
CA SER A 57 6.13 -16.14 7.74
C SER A 57 5.18 -15.87 6.56
N GLY A 58 4.79 -14.61 6.37
CA GLY A 58 3.71 -14.23 5.47
C GLY A 58 4.20 -13.52 4.21
N TYR A 59 4.92 -12.42 4.37
CA TYR A 59 5.27 -11.54 3.24
C TYR A 59 6.51 -12.02 2.46
N LEU A 60 7.61 -12.27 3.18
CA LEU A 60 8.90 -12.62 2.58
C LEU A 60 8.85 -13.88 1.69
N PRO A 61 8.20 -15.00 2.09
CA PRO A 61 8.13 -16.21 1.26
C PRO A 61 7.30 -16.04 -0.01
N LYS A 62 6.42 -15.03 -0.07
CA LYS A 62 5.63 -14.71 -1.26
C LYS A 62 6.40 -13.85 -2.26
N MET A 63 7.36 -13.08 -1.79
CA MET A 63 8.16 -12.16 -2.61
C MET A 63 9.47 -12.79 -3.09
N VAL A 64 10.00 -13.77 -2.36
CA VAL A 64 11.31 -14.38 -2.62
C VAL A 64 11.19 -15.89 -2.66
N SER A 65 11.83 -16.53 -3.65
CA SER A 65 11.77 -17.99 -3.78
C SER A 65 12.49 -18.70 -2.62
N ALA A 66 11.98 -19.89 -2.25
CA ALA A 66 12.52 -20.67 -1.14
C ALA A 66 14.00 -21.04 -1.31
N ASN A 67 14.49 -21.20 -2.55
CA ASN A 67 15.90 -21.50 -2.83
C ASN A 67 16.81 -20.31 -2.49
N ILE A 68 16.36 -19.08 -2.76
CA ILE A 68 17.09 -17.85 -2.42
C ILE A 68 17.08 -17.66 -0.90
N LEU A 69 15.94 -17.88 -0.25
CA LEU A 69 15.79 -17.71 1.20
C LEU A 69 16.68 -18.67 2.02
N LYS A 70 16.85 -19.92 1.58
CA LYS A 70 17.73 -20.89 2.26
C LYS A 70 19.19 -20.46 2.31
N GLY A 71 19.64 -19.70 1.30
CA GLY A 71 21.00 -19.18 1.20
C GLY A 71 21.17 -17.76 1.76
N ASP A 72 20.07 -17.11 2.17
CA ASP A 72 20.10 -15.73 2.60
C ASP A 72 20.61 -15.60 4.04
N LYS A 73 21.79 -14.99 4.19
CA LYS A 73 22.45 -14.75 5.48
C LYS A 73 22.37 -13.29 5.91
N ARG A 74 21.60 -12.46 5.20
CA ARG A 74 21.47 -11.04 5.52
C ARG A 74 20.70 -10.85 6.83
N GLU A 75 21.08 -9.82 7.55
CA GLU A 75 20.34 -9.37 8.73
C GLU A 75 18.92 -8.91 8.35
N ILE A 76 17.98 -8.98 9.30
CA ILE A 76 16.57 -8.68 9.05
C ILE A 76 16.34 -7.30 8.43
N LYS A 77 17.09 -6.28 8.89
CA LYS A 77 17.03 -4.90 8.35
C LYS A 77 17.43 -4.87 6.87
N GLN A 78 18.43 -5.64 6.48
CA GLN A 78 18.89 -5.72 5.09
C GLN A 78 17.89 -6.49 4.21
N GLN A 79 17.23 -7.52 4.76
CA GLN A 79 16.14 -8.22 4.07
C GLN A 79 14.96 -7.28 3.81
N LEU A 80 14.53 -6.53 4.81
CA LEU A 80 13.48 -5.50 4.67
C LEU A 80 13.89 -4.41 3.67
N ALA A 81 15.13 -3.92 3.73
CA ALA A 81 15.65 -2.90 2.82
C ALA A 81 15.67 -3.39 1.36
N SER A 82 15.96 -4.68 1.12
CA SER A 82 15.94 -5.26 -0.22
C SER A 82 14.54 -5.27 -0.86
N LEU A 83 13.50 -5.18 -0.03
CA LEU A 83 12.09 -5.09 -0.44
C LEU A 83 11.55 -3.66 -0.30
N LYS A 84 12.43 -2.66 -0.08
CA LYS A 84 12.07 -1.24 0.13
C LYS A 84 11.13 -0.99 1.32
N LEU A 85 11.13 -1.88 2.31
CA LEU A 85 10.32 -1.75 3.54
C LEU A 85 11.07 -1.04 4.67
N PHE A 86 12.38 -0.85 4.52
CA PHE A 86 13.25 -0.25 5.53
C PHE A 86 14.32 0.59 4.85
N ASP A 87 14.60 1.77 5.40
CA ASP A 87 15.68 2.65 4.98
C ASP A 87 16.89 2.42 5.90
N PRO A 88 17.97 1.76 5.41
CA PRO A 88 19.16 1.51 6.21
C PRO A 88 19.98 2.78 6.50
N ALA A 89 19.80 3.86 5.73
CA ALA A 89 20.53 5.11 5.94
C ALA A 89 19.93 5.93 7.09
N GLN A 90 18.61 5.89 7.24
CA GLN A 90 17.87 6.56 8.32
C GLN A 90 17.53 5.62 9.48
N ASP A 91 17.89 4.34 9.38
CA ASP A 91 17.60 3.26 10.32
C ASP A 91 16.13 3.17 10.76
N CYS A 92 15.20 3.43 9.84
CA CYS A 92 13.76 3.40 10.11
C CYS A 92 12.98 2.71 8.98
N PRO A 93 11.78 2.18 9.27
CA PRO A 93 10.86 1.70 8.25
C PRO A 93 10.52 2.76 7.19
N THR A 94 10.18 2.29 5.98
CA THR A 94 9.54 3.15 4.98
C THR A 94 8.03 3.21 5.20
N VAL A 95 7.34 4.16 4.57
CA VAL A 95 5.86 4.21 4.54
C VAL A 95 5.26 2.88 4.07
N ALA A 96 5.85 2.22 3.07
CA ALA A 96 5.43 0.90 2.61
C ALA A 96 5.60 -0.16 3.71
N GLY A 97 6.72 -0.14 4.43
CA GLY A 97 6.96 -1.02 5.57
C GLY A 97 5.87 -0.90 6.63
N ILE A 98 5.55 0.32 7.03
CA ILE A 98 4.49 0.60 7.99
C ILE A 98 3.12 0.12 7.47
N LEU A 99 2.74 0.47 6.23
CA LEU A 99 1.43 0.08 5.70
C LEU A 99 1.26 -1.43 5.52
N LEU A 100 2.31 -2.14 5.08
CA LEU A 100 2.22 -3.56 4.73
C LEU A 100 2.33 -4.49 5.93
N ILE A 101 3.23 -4.18 6.87
CA ILE A 101 3.58 -5.07 7.99
C ILE A 101 3.69 -4.32 9.33
N GLY A 102 3.26 -3.06 9.42
CA GLY A 102 3.23 -2.33 10.69
C GLY A 102 2.25 -2.96 11.70
N LYS A 103 2.55 -2.86 12.99
CA LYS A 103 1.67 -3.32 14.06
C LYS A 103 0.41 -2.47 14.16
N ASP A 104 0.57 -1.14 14.11
CA ASP A 104 -0.53 -0.17 14.09
C ASP A 104 -0.23 0.96 13.09
N PRO A 105 -0.52 0.75 11.80
CA PRO A 105 -0.25 1.76 10.77
C PRO A 105 -1.11 3.01 10.93
N SER A 106 -2.33 2.89 11.49
CA SER A 106 -3.26 4.01 11.68
C SER A 106 -2.76 5.03 12.71
N HIS A 107 -1.99 4.60 13.70
CA HIS A 107 -1.39 5.49 14.68
C HIS A 107 -0.23 6.31 14.10
N ILE A 108 0.52 5.71 13.16
CA ILE A 108 1.72 6.30 12.55
C ILE A 108 1.34 7.16 11.33
N LEU A 109 0.46 6.64 10.49
CA LEU A 109 0.01 7.27 9.24
C LEU A 109 -1.47 7.58 9.37
N PHE A 110 -1.78 8.85 9.65
CA PHE A 110 -3.16 9.31 9.68
C PHE A 110 -3.86 9.00 8.36
N GLY A 111 -5.03 8.37 8.45
CA GLY A 111 -5.78 7.94 7.27
C GLY A 111 -5.40 6.55 6.74
N ALA A 112 -4.52 5.80 7.41
CA ALA A 112 -4.24 4.39 7.09
C ALA A 112 -5.38 3.47 7.56
N TYR A 113 -6.55 3.62 6.93
CA TYR A 113 -7.70 2.75 7.11
C TYR A 113 -8.50 2.66 5.81
N ILE A 114 -9.33 1.63 5.71
CA ILE A 114 -10.33 1.48 4.65
C ILE A 114 -11.71 1.54 5.29
N GLN A 115 -12.63 2.27 4.67
CA GLN A 115 -13.99 2.41 5.17
C GLN A 115 -15.00 1.98 4.11
N TYR A 116 -15.90 1.10 4.51
CA TYR A 116 -17.07 0.70 3.76
C TYR A 116 -18.29 1.47 4.27
N VAL A 117 -19.08 2.02 3.35
CA VAL A 117 -20.35 2.69 3.66
C VAL A 117 -21.41 2.25 2.65
N GLU A 118 -22.53 1.71 3.14
CA GLU A 118 -23.72 1.38 2.38
C GLU A 118 -24.76 2.49 2.56
N PHE A 119 -25.17 3.12 1.46
CA PHE A 119 -26.18 4.19 1.47
C PHE A 119 -27.54 3.66 1.01
N ALA A 120 -28.63 4.15 1.61
CA ALA A 120 -30.00 3.80 1.20
C ALA A 120 -30.41 4.32 -0.18
N GLY A 121 -29.62 5.22 -0.75
CA GLY A 121 -29.84 5.81 -2.05
C GLY A 121 -28.54 5.93 -2.84
N LYS A 122 -28.62 6.54 -4.02
CA LYS A 122 -27.47 6.70 -4.92
C LYS A 122 -26.58 7.91 -4.58
N SER A 123 -26.98 8.71 -3.58
CA SER A 123 -26.23 9.89 -3.14
C SER A 123 -25.46 9.61 -1.85
N ILE A 124 -24.28 10.19 -1.72
CA ILE A 124 -23.50 10.20 -0.46
C ILE A 124 -24.21 10.93 0.68
N THR A 125 -25.21 11.77 0.36
CA THR A 125 -26.06 12.46 1.35
C THR A 125 -27.23 11.60 1.82
N SER A 126 -27.41 10.41 1.25
CA SER A 126 -28.48 9.49 1.65
C SER A 126 -28.21 8.93 3.05
N LYS A 127 -29.25 8.42 3.72
CA LYS A 127 -29.10 7.74 5.00
C LYS A 127 -28.11 6.57 4.88
N VAL A 128 -27.15 6.52 5.79
CA VAL A 128 -26.22 5.39 5.94
C VAL A 128 -26.99 4.20 6.52
N ILE A 129 -26.94 3.07 5.81
CA ILE A 129 -27.53 1.78 6.21
C ILE A 129 -26.52 0.97 7.00
N ASN A 130 -25.28 0.96 6.53
CA ASN A 130 -24.22 0.15 7.10
C ASN A 130 -22.90 0.89 6.94
N GLU A 131 -22.04 0.78 7.93
CA GLU A 131 -20.74 1.41 7.95
C GLU A 131 -19.76 0.50 8.68
N ARG A 132 -18.57 0.33 8.11
CA ARG A 132 -17.51 -0.46 8.72
C ARG A 132 -16.15 0.09 8.35
N GLN A 133 -15.30 0.27 9.37
CA GLN A 133 -13.91 0.66 9.20
C GLN A 133 -13.00 -0.56 9.40
N PHE A 134 -11.96 -0.65 8.59
CA PHE A 134 -10.87 -1.64 8.68
C PHE A 134 -9.57 -0.89 8.90
N SER A 135 -8.88 -1.22 9.98
CA SER A 135 -7.60 -0.61 10.39
C SER A 135 -6.62 -1.71 10.79
N GLY A 136 -5.32 -1.43 10.65
CA GLY A 136 -4.25 -2.42 10.77
C GLY A 136 -3.36 -2.45 9.53
N ASN A 137 -2.48 -3.44 9.45
CA ASN A 137 -1.66 -3.60 8.25
C ASN A 137 -2.46 -4.12 7.05
N LEU A 138 -1.98 -3.80 5.85
CA LEU A 138 -2.68 -4.11 4.62
C LEU A 138 -2.86 -5.62 4.42
N ILE A 139 -1.91 -6.46 4.88
CA ILE A 139 -1.99 -7.92 4.75
C ILE A 139 -3.16 -8.49 5.56
N THR A 140 -3.42 -7.94 6.75
CA THR A 140 -4.55 -8.34 7.60
C THR A 140 -5.86 -7.76 7.09
N ILE A 141 -5.89 -6.45 6.80
CA ILE A 141 -7.08 -5.76 6.26
C ILE A 141 -7.59 -6.44 4.99
N LEU A 142 -6.73 -6.81 4.05
CA LEU A 142 -7.16 -7.46 2.81
C LEU A 142 -7.90 -8.77 3.06
N LYS A 143 -7.43 -9.59 4.01
CA LYS A 143 -8.12 -10.83 4.39
C LYS A 143 -9.48 -10.54 5.04
N GLU A 144 -9.55 -9.53 5.91
CA GLU A 144 -10.79 -9.13 6.56
C GLU A 144 -11.82 -8.61 5.55
N ILE A 145 -11.37 -7.83 4.58
CA ILE A 145 -12.21 -7.33 3.48
C ILE A 145 -12.72 -8.49 2.63
N ASP A 146 -11.89 -9.48 2.29
CA ASP A 146 -12.33 -10.66 1.54
C ASP A 146 -13.44 -11.41 2.28
N TYR A 147 -13.29 -11.61 3.59
CA TYR A 147 -14.34 -12.21 4.42
C TYR A 147 -15.59 -11.33 4.51
N PHE A 148 -15.41 -10.02 4.65
CA PHE A 148 -16.52 -9.07 4.71
C PHE A 148 -17.33 -9.07 3.41
N ILE A 149 -16.67 -9.03 2.25
CA ILE A 149 -17.33 -9.11 0.95
C ILE A 149 -18.09 -10.42 0.84
N LYS A 150 -17.44 -11.55 1.16
CA LYS A 150 -18.03 -12.89 1.03
C LYS A 150 -19.26 -13.09 1.90
N TYR A 151 -19.26 -12.61 3.14
CA TYR A 151 -20.34 -12.90 4.09
C TYR A 151 -21.35 -11.77 4.28
N THR A 152 -20.97 -10.51 4.00
CA THR A 152 -21.84 -9.35 4.27
C THR A 152 -22.38 -8.72 3.00
N ILE A 153 -21.55 -8.56 1.97
CA ILE A 153 -21.94 -7.89 0.72
C ILE A 153 -22.56 -8.87 -0.27
N GLN A 154 -21.93 -10.03 -0.47
CA GLN A 154 -22.52 -11.15 -1.20
C GLN A 154 -23.63 -11.74 -0.34
N LYS A 155 -24.77 -11.04 -0.26
CA LYS A 155 -26.02 -11.59 0.26
C LYS A 155 -26.43 -12.70 -0.73
N GLN A 156 -25.87 -13.90 -0.58
CA GLN A 156 -26.48 -15.10 -1.13
C GLN A 156 -27.85 -15.22 -0.45
N ARG A 157 -28.87 -14.67 -1.09
CA ARG A 157 -30.25 -14.97 -0.70
C ARG A 157 -30.42 -16.46 -0.95
N PRO A 158 -30.70 -17.31 0.06
CA PRO A 158 -31.28 -18.61 -0.24
C PRO A 158 -32.56 -18.32 -1.02
N VAL A 159 -32.54 -18.69 -2.31
CA VAL A 159 -33.76 -18.69 -3.11
C VAL A 159 -34.51 -19.92 -2.60
N PHE A 160 -35.58 -19.72 -1.82
CA PHE A 160 -36.50 -20.80 -1.50
C PHE A 160 -37.13 -21.27 -2.81
N VAL A 161 -36.60 -22.33 -3.41
CA VAL A 161 -37.10 -22.83 -4.69
C VAL A 161 -38.44 -23.57 -4.50
N THR A 162 -38.76 -24.06 -3.29
CA THR A 162 -40.10 -24.45 -2.78
C THR A 162 -39.93 -25.12 -1.41
N VAL A 163 -41.05 -25.36 -0.70
CA VAL A 163 -41.17 -25.72 0.73
C VAL A 163 -40.33 -26.95 1.19
N LEU A 164 -39.67 -27.72 0.30
CA LEU A 164 -39.00 -28.98 0.67
C LEU A 164 -37.64 -29.29 0.03
N ARG A 165 -36.89 -28.35 -0.58
CA ARG A 165 -35.47 -28.61 -0.90
C ARG A 165 -34.67 -27.34 -1.20
N GLU A 166 -33.49 -27.23 -0.59
CA GLU A 166 -32.46 -26.25 -0.90
C GLU A 166 -31.38 -26.91 -1.77
N GLU A 167 -31.01 -26.27 -2.88
CA GLU A 167 -29.76 -26.56 -3.61
C GLU A 167 -28.96 -25.27 -3.76
N MET A 168 -27.63 -25.38 -3.57
CA MET A 168 -26.68 -24.28 -3.67
C MET A 168 -26.40 -23.94 -5.13
N LYS A 169 -26.45 -22.66 -5.48
CA LYS A 169 -25.91 -22.17 -6.75
C LYS A 169 -25.05 -20.93 -6.52
#